data_AF-A0A327I8S2-F1
#
_entry.id   AF-A0A327I8S2-F1
#
_cell.length_a   1.000
_cell.length_b   1.000
_cell.length_c   1.000
_cell.angle_alpha   90.00
_cell.angle_beta   90.00
_cell.angle_gamma   90.00
#
_symmetry.space_group_name_H-M   'P 1'
#
loop_
_entity.id
_entity.type
_entity.pdbx_description
1 polymer ?
#
loop_
_entity_poly.entity_id
_entity_poly.type
_entity_poly.pdbx_seq_one_letter_code
_entity_poly.pdbx_strand_id
1 'polypeptide(L)'
;MRHGLLVLICWLYCVVAHSEMLNVEQSGLFRAWFVRIAQEQLRQGPSPRWYQQDCAGLVRFAANEALKVHDSKWLKSNGLSNQYLPPEMTLTPEQRQLAQNWNQGNGKTGPYVTAINLIQYNSQFIGQDIN
;
A
#
# COMPACT_ATOMS: atom_id res chain seq x y z
N MET A 1 39.47 -10.27 -12.70
CA MET A 1 38.49 -11.02 -11.88
C MET A 1 37.69 -10.15 -10.91
N ARG A 2 38.26 -9.08 -10.31
CA ARG A 2 37.54 -8.16 -9.40
C ARG A 2 36.35 -7.40 -10.01
N HIS A 3 36.40 -7.07 -11.31
CA HIS A 3 35.33 -6.29 -11.96
C HIS A 3 34.09 -7.13 -12.31
N GLY A 4 34.27 -8.44 -12.61
CA GLY A 4 33.15 -9.35 -12.88
C GLY A 4 32.31 -9.66 -11.63
N LEU A 5 32.95 -9.73 -10.47
CA LEU A 5 32.27 -9.96 -9.18
C LEU A 5 31.39 -8.75 -8.79
N LEU A 6 31.89 -7.52 -9.01
CA LEU A 6 31.14 -6.28 -8.75
C LEU A 6 29.92 -6.13 -9.65
N VAL A 7 30.03 -6.48 -10.93
CA VAL A 7 28.90 -6.45 -11.88
C VAL A 7 27.83 -7.48 -11.50
N LEU A 8 28.22 -8.70 -11.14
CA LEU A 8 27.29 -9.75 -10.67
C LEU A 8 26.56 -9.36 -9.38
N ILE A 9 27.26 -8.77 -8.42
CA ILE A 9 26.68 -8.30 -7.17
C ILE A 9 25.68 -7.16 -7.44
N CYS A 10 26.05 -6.18 -8.26
CA CYS A 10 25.15 -5.07 -8.63
C CYS A 10 23.88 -5.58 -9.36
N TRP A 11 24.03 -6.59 -10.22
CA TRP A 11 22.90 -7.20 -10.93
C TRP A 11 21.95 -7.96 -10.00
N LEU A 12 22.48 -8.71 -9.03
CA LEU A 12 21.65 -9.37 -8.00
C LEU A 12 20.88 -8.36 -7.13
N TYR A 13 21.51 -7.26 -6.71
CA TYR A 13 20.83 -6.23 -5.90
C TYR A 13 19.71 -5.54 -6.67
N CYS A 14 19.89 -5.26 -7.95
CA CYS A 14 18.84 -4.68 -8.79
C CYS A 14 17.63 -5.62 -8.97
N VAL A 15 17.86 -6.94 -9.07
CA VAL A 15 16.77 -7.94 -9.19
C VAL A 15 16.00 -8.09 -7.88
N VAL A 16 16.70 -8.10 -6.73
CA VAL A 16 16.04 -8.20 -5.41
C VAL A 16 15.24 -6.93 -5.10
N ALA A 17 15.76 -5.73 -5.39
CA ALA A 17 15.03 -4.48 -5.17
C ALA A 17 13.78 -4.33 -6.05
N HIS A 18 13.78 -4.93 -7.26
CA HIS A 18 12.60 -4.96 -8.13
C HIS A 18 11.49 -5.92 -7.62
N SER A 19 11.82 -6.84 -6.71
CA SER A 19 10.88 -7.84 -6.21
C SER A 19 9.93 -7.32 -5.12
N GLU A 20 10.21 -6.16 -4.53
CA GLU A 20 9.41 -5.60 -3.42
C GLU A 20 8.28 -4.69 -3.89
N MET A 21 8.39 -4.08 -5.08
CA MET A 21 7.36 -3.18 -5.60
C MET A 21 6.20 -3.93 -6.24
N LEU A 22 5.02 -3.30 -6.27
CA LEU A 22 3.88 -3.82 -7.00
C LEU A 22 4.09 -3.66 -8.51
N ASN A 23 3.76 -4.68 -9.29
CA ASN A 23 3.71 -4.56 -10.75
C ASN A 23 2.50 -3.73 -11.21
N VAL A 24 2.33 -3.53 -12.52
CA VAL A 24 1.25 -2.69 -13.08
C VAL A 24 -0.15 -3.20 -12.71
N GLU A 25 -0.38 -4.50 -12.84
CA GLU A 25 -1.66 -5.15 -12.53
C GLU A 25 -1.98 -5.05 -11.03
N GLN A 26 -1.01 -5.44 -10.18
CA GLN A 26 -1.10 -5.32 -8.72
C GLN A 26 -1.35 -3.88 -8.29
N SER A 27 -0.68 -2.90 -8.93
CA SER A 27 -0.89 -1.48 -8.63
C SER A 27 -2.31 -1.02 -8.97
N GLY A 28 -2.90 -1.51 -10.06
CA GLY A 28 -4.29 -1.24 -10.43
C GLY A 28 -5.28 -1.79 -9.40
N LEU A 29 -5.12 -3.07 -9.03
CA LEU A 29 -5.95 -3.70 -8.01
C LEU A 29 -5.78 -3.06 -6.63
N PHE A 30 -4.56 -2.63 -6.27
CA PHE A 30 -4.30 -1.90 -5.04
C PHE A 30 -5.09 -0.60 -5.00
N ARG A 31 -5.09 0.19 -6.08
CA ARG A 31 -5.89 1.43 -6.16
C ARG A 31 -7.38 1.15 -6.04
N ALA A 32 -7.88 0.11 -6.71
CA ALA A 32 -9.28 -0.28 -6.63
C ALA A 32 -9.69 -0.63 -5.18
N TRP A 33 -8.89 -1.43 -4.48
CA TRP A 33 -9.11 -1.76 -3.07
C TRP A 33 -8.98 -0.56 -2.16
N PHE A 34 -7.94 0.25 -2.33
CA PHE A 34 -7.70 1.47 -1.57
C PHE A 34 -8.91 2.41 -1.62
N VAL A 35 -9.42 2.69 -2.83
CA VAL A 35 -10.59 3.55 -3.03
C VAL A 35 -11.84 2.92 -2.42
N ARG A 36 -12.07 1.63 -2.64
CA ARG A 36 -13.23 0.91 -2.09
C ARG A 36 -13.29 0.98 -0.56
N ILE A 37 -12.14 0.81 0.11
CA ILE A 37 -12.01 0.86 1.57
C ILE A 37 -12.25 2.29 2.06
N ALA A 38 -11.59 3.28 1.45
CA ALA A 38 -11.75 4.69 1.84
C ALA A 38 -13.21 5.14 1.70
N GLN A 39 -13.87 4.79 0.59
CA GLN A 39 -15.28 5.08 0.37
C GLN A 39 -16.18 4.45 1.44
N GLU A 40 -15.92 3.20 1.85
CA GLU A 40 -16.74 2.57 2.89
C GLU A 40 -16.63 3.27 4.23
N GLN A 41 -15.41 3.66 4.64
CA GLN A 41 -15.20 4.41 5.88
C GLN A 41 -15.88 5.79 5.84
N LEU A 42 -15.91 6.44 4.68
CA LEU A 42 -16.61 7.72 4.53
C LEU A 42 -18.14 7.54 4.50
N ARG A 43 -18.64 6.45 3.92
CA ARG A 43 -20.09 6.20 3.76
C ARG A 43 -20.75 5.68 5.05
N GLN A 44 -20.12 4.76 5.77
CA GLN A 44 -20.65 4.21 7.03
C GLN A 44 -20.25 5.02 8.26
N GLY A 45 -19.29 5.93 8.10
CA GLY A 45 -18.56 6.52 9.21
C GLY A 45 -17.37 5.66 9.63
N PRO A 46 -16.48 6.20 10.47
CA PRO A 46 -15.23 5.54 10.82
C PRO A 46 -15.48 4.25 11.58
N SER A 47 -14.96 3.14 11.06
CA SER A 47 -14.99 1.86 11.77
C SER A 47 -14.11 1.94 13.04
N PRO A 48 -14.40 1.14 14.08
CA PRO A 48 -13.55 1.06 15.28
C PRO A 48 -12.08 0.66 14.99
N ARG A 49 -11.80 0.13 13.80
CA ARG A 49 -10.45 -0.24 13.35
C ARG A 49 -9.66 0.96 12.83
N TRP A 50 -10.34 2.00 12.36
CA TRP A 50 -9.73 3.25 11.92
C TRP A 50 -9.60 4.21 13.12
N TYR A 51 -8.53 4.01 13.90
CA TYR A 51 -8.30 4.75 15.15
C TYR A 51 -7.93 6.22 14.94
N GLN A 52 -7.10 6.52 13.93
CA GLN A 52 -6.62 7.88 13.65
C GLN A 52 -7.56 8.54 12.64
N GLN A 53 -8.64 9.15 13.11
CA GLN A 53 -9.75 9.65 12.27
C GLN A 53 -9.44 10.98 11.55
N ASP A 54 -8.17 11.22 11.20
CA ASP A 54 -7.74 12.33 10.35
C ASP A 54 -7.60 11.89 8.88
N CYS A 55 -7.54 12.85 7.96
CA CYS A 55 -7.44 12.54 6.52
C CYS A 55 -6.21 11.68 6.21
N ALA A 56 -5.08 11.96 6.85
CA ALA A 56 -3.86 11.20 6.67
C ALA A 56 -3.97 9.78 7.25
N GLY A 57 -4.71 9.61 8.35
CA GLY A 57 -5.00 8.32 8.96
C GLY A 57 -5.90 7.47 8.09
N LEU A 58 -6.85 8.07 7.37
CA LEU A 58 -7.64 7.35 6.37
C LEU A 58 -6.75 6.79 5.26
N VAL A 59 -5.81 7.59 4.75
CA VAL A 59 -4.85 7.15 3.72
C VAL A 59 -3.99 5.99 4.25
N ARG A 60 -3.41 6.13 5.45
CA ARG A 60 -2.61 5.06 6.08
C ARG A 60 -3.43 3.78 6.29
N PHE A 61 -4.67 3.92 6.76
CA PHE A 61 -5.58 2.81 7.01
C PHE A 61 -5.94 2.09 5.70
N ALA A 62 -6.41 2.82 4.69
CA ALA A 62 -6.80 2.25 3.41
C ALA A 62 -5.63 1.57 2.69
N ALA A 63 -4.42 2.16 2.72
CA ALA A 63 -3.23 1.55 2.14
C ALA A 63 -2.85 0.24 2.85
N ASN A 64 -2.90 0.22 4.18
CA ASN A 64 -2.59 -0.98 4.95
C ASN A 64 -3.60 -2.10 4.76
N GLU A 65 -4.89 -1.74 4.77
CA GLU A 65 -5.96 -2.71 4.64
C GLU A 65 -6.05 -3.26 3.20
N ALA A 66 -5.76 -2.46 2.17
CA ALA A 66 -5.74 -2.90 0.77
C ALA A 66 -4.65 -3.95 0.45
N LEU A 67 -3.58 -4.03 1.23
CA LEU A 67 -2.50 -5.01 1.04
C LEU A 67 -2.74 -6.33 1.79
N LYS A 68 -3.82 -6.45 2.57
CA LYS A 68 -4.16 -7.66 3.32
C LYS A 68 -4.84 -8.69 2.43
N VAL A 69 -5.10 -9.86 2.99
CA VAL A 69 -5.95 -10.88 2.38
C VAL A 69 -7.39 -10.52 2.68
N HIS A 70 -8.22 -10.35 1.66
CA HIS A 70 -9.62 -9.90 1.82
C HIS A 70 -10.59 -11.08 1.97
N ASP A 71 -10.34 -11.94 2.95
CA ASP A 71 -11.22 -13.08 3.24
C ASP A 71 -12.56 -12.64 3.89
N SER A 72 -13.48 -13.60 4.07
CA SER A 72 -14.79 -13.33 4.67
C SER A 72 -14.73 -12.73 6.08
N LYS A 73 -13.71 -13.09 6.88
CA LYS A 73 -13.50 -12.55 8.22
C LYS A 73 -13.05 -11.09 8.14
N TRP A 74 -12.13 -10.79 7.23
CA TRP A 74 -11.64 -9.44 6.97
C TRP A 74 -12.79 -8.54 6.49
N LEU A 75 -13.59 -8.99 5.52
CA LEU A 75 -14.75 -8.25 4.99
C LEU A 75 -15.73 -7.88 6.10
N LYS A 76 -16.12 -8.86 6.93
CA LYS A 76 -16.99 -8.64 8.09
C LYS A 76 -16.38 -7.64 9.07
N SER A 77 -15.08 -7.72 9.33
CA SER A 77 -14.40 -6.84 10.29
C SER A 77 -14.26 -5.40 9.81
N ASN A 78 -14.25 -5.18 8.49
CA ASN A 78 -14.18 -3.85 7.87
C ASN A 78 -15.54 -3.31 7.45
N GLY A 79 -16.64 -4.03 7.75
CA GLY A 79 -18.00 -3.61 7.42
C GLY A 79 -18.29 -3.60 5.92
N LEU A 80 -17.50 -4.33 5.11
CA LEU A 80 -17.65 -4.39 3.67
C LEU A 80 -18.69 -5.45 3.29
N SER A 81 -19.60 -5.08 2.39
CA SER A 81 -20.51 -6.02 1.75
C SER A 81 -19.81 -6.75 0.60
N ASN A 82 -20.30 -7.94 0.23
CA ASN A 82 -19.74 -8.72 -0.89
C ASN A 82 -20.12 -8.14 -2.28
N GLN A 83 -20.71 -6.95 -2.33
CA GLN A 83 -21.10 -6.31 -3.58
C GLN A 83 -19.96 -5.44 -4.11
N TYR A 84 -19.68 -5.57 -5.41
CA TYR A 84 -18.70 -4.77 -6.14
C TYR A 84 -17.30 -4.77 -5.48
N LEU A 85 -16.83 -5.95 -5.05
CA LEU A 85 -15.47 -6.12 -4.56
C LEU A 85 -14.49 -6.17 -5.74
N PRO A 86 -13.36 -5.46 -5.68
CA PRO A 86 -12.27 -5.66 -6.63
C PRO A 86 -11.75 -7.11 -6.57
N PRO A 87 -11.13 -7.62 -7.65
CA PRO A 87 -10.46 -8.92 -7.62
C PRO A 87 -9.38 -9.00 -6.53
N GLU A 88 -9.17 -10.20 -5.99
CA GLU A 88 -8.12 -10.43 -4.98
C GLU A 88 -6.73 -10.34 -5.60
N MET A 89 -5.80 -9.69 -4.90
CA MET A 89 -4.42 -9.55 -5.34
C MET A 89 -3.55 -10.71 -4.87
N THR A 90 -2.78 -11.29 -5.80
CA THR A 90 -1.68 -12.20 -5.43
C THR A 90 -0.45 -11.36 -5.09
N LEU A 91 -0.11 -11.29 -3.79
CA LEU A 91 1.03 -10.54 -3.27
C LEU A 91 1.98 -11.47 -2.51
N THR A 92 3.29 -11.21 -2.61
CA THR A 92 4.29 -11.84 -1.74
C THR A 92 4.15 -11.35 -0.30
N PRO A 93 4.65 -12.09 0.71
CA PRO A 93 4.66 -11.62 2.10
C PRO A 93 5.30 -10.24 2.27
N GLU A 94 6.35 -9.94 1.51
CA GLU A 94 7.09 -8.68 1.54
C GLU A 94 6.26 -7.52 0.96
N GLN A 95 5.59 -7.74 -0.17
CA GLN A 95 4.69 -6.76 -0.78
C GLN A 95 3.54 -6.37 0.17
N ARG A 96 3.08 -7.31 1.01
CA ARG A 96 2.04 -7.03 2.02
C ARG A 96 2.51 -6.08 3.12
N GLN A 97 3.81 -5.88 3.30
CA GLN A 97 4.39 -4.98 4.30
C GLN A 97 4.71 -3.59 3.74
N LEU A 98 4.43 -3.29 2.48
CA LEU A 98 4.76 -1.98 1.89
C LEU A 98 4.18 -0.80 2.69
N ALA A 99 2.94 -0.90 3.14
CA ALA A 99 2.30 0.14 3.97
C ALA A 99 2.72 0.14 5.45
N GLN A 100 3.75 -0.64 5.81
CA GLN A 100 4.46 -0.59 7.10
C GLN A 100 5.84 0.10 6.99
N ASN A 101 6.26 0.48 5.77
CA ASN A 101 7.60 1.02 5.49
C ASN A 101 7.52 2.42 4.87
N TRP A 102 6.71 3.31 5.44
CA TRP A 102 6.58 4.69 4.94
C TRP A 102 7.87 5.49 5.09
N ASN A 103 8.21 6.31 4.10
CA ASN A 103 9.31 7.25 4.21
C ASN A 103 8.95 8.39 5.18
N GLN A 104 9.71 8.51 6.26
CA GLN A 104 9.52 9.52 7.31
C GLN A 104 10.47 10.72 7.15
N GLY A 105 11.23 10.78 6.07
CA GLY A 105 12.30 11.76 5.85
C GLY A 105 13.60 11.40 6.56
N ASN A 106 14.68 12.11 6.21
CA ASN A 106 16.01 11.93 6.80
C ASN A 106 16.53 10.47 6.77
N GLY A 107 16.18 9.72 5.73
CA GLY A 107 16.56 8.31 5.56
C GLY A 107 15.86 7.33 6.51
N LYS A 108 14.80 7.76 7.21
CA LYS A 108 14.02 6.89 8.12
C LYS A 108 12.79 6.33 7.44
N THR A 109 12.46 5.09 7.75
CA THR A 109 11.19 4.46 7.38
C THR A 109 10.47 3.91 8.60
N GLY A 110 9.15 3.72 8.50
CA GLY A 110 8.39 3.07 9.56
C GLY A 110 6.89 2.96 9.31
N PRO A 111 6.14 2.37 10.27
CA PRO A 111 4.73 2.00 10.09
C PRO A 111 3.76 3.19 10.17
N TYR A 112 4.25 4.35 10.60
CA TYR A 112 3.50 5.58 10.73
C TYR A 112 4.18 6.71 9.98
N VAL A 113 3.39 7.63 9.44
CA VAL A 113 3.88 8.80 8.71
C VAL A 113 2.91 9.97 8.87
N THR A 114 3.44 11.19 9.02
CA THR A 114 2.64 12.41 9.15
C THR A 114 2.04 12.83 7.81
N ALA A 115 1.03 13.69 7.83
CA ALA A 115 0.43 14.23 6.60
C ALA A 115 1.46 14.92 5.69
N ILE A 116 2.36 15.72 6.28
CA ILE A 116 3.39 16.42 5.51
C ILE A 116 4.39 15.46 4.86
N ASN A 117 4.81 14.41 5.56
CA ASN A 117 5.74 13.41 5.02
C ASN A 117 5.07 12.51 3.97
N LEU A 118 3.77 12.25 4.07
CA LEU A 118 3.01 11.57 3.02
C LEU A 118 3.09 12.35 1.70
N ILE A 119 2.88 13.66 1.76
CA ILE A 119 2.92 14.55 0.59
C ILE A 119 4.34 14.67 0.06
N GLN A 120 5.32 14.91 0.94
CA GLN A 120 6.70 15.21 0.53
C GLN A 120 7.48 14.01 0.01
N TYR A 121 7.27 12.82 0.60
CA TYR A 121 8.16 11.67 0.40
C TYR A 121 7.48 10.40 -0.08
N ASN A 122 6.15 10.31 -0.03
CA ASN A 122 5.42 9.08 -0.35
C ASN A 122 4.37 9.28 -1.45
N SER A 123 4.30 10.48 -2.02
CA SER A 123 3.35 10.85 -3.07
C SER A 123 4.11 11.46 -4.23
N GLN A 124 3.70 11.11 -5.44
CA GLN A 124 4.15 11.77 -6.67
C GLN A 124 2.94 11.94 -7.58
N PHE A 125 2.92 13.03 -8.33
CA PHE A 125 1.87 13.27 -9.31
C PHE A 125 2.06 12.32 -10.50
N ILE A 126 1.01 11.60 -10.87
CA ILE A 126 1.00 10.68 -12.03
C ILE A 126 0.10 11.22 -13.13
N GLY A 127 -1.15 11.56 -12.81
CA GLY A 127 -2.16 12.02 -13.75
C GLY A 127 -3.52 12.19 -13.07
N GLN A 128 -4.54 12.61 -13.82
CA GLN A 128 -5.90 12.79 -13.32
C GLN A 128 -6.77 11.53 -13.49
N ASP A 129 -6.53 10.75 -14.56
CA ASP A 129 -7.27 9.54 -14.89
C ASP A 129 -6.32 8.36 -14.96
N ILE A 130 -6.36 7.50 -13.93
CA ILE A 130 -5.36 6.42 -13.70
C ILE A 130 -6.01 5.07 -13.37
N ASN A 131 -7.34 4.95 -13.49
CA ASN A 131 -8.12 3.76 -13.14
C ASN A 131 -9.08 3.37 -14.26
#